data_AF-A0AAN8EP08-F1
#
_entry.id   AF-A0AAN8EP08-F1
#
_cell.length_a   1.000
_cell.length_b   1.000
_cell.length_c   1.000
_cell.angle_alpha   90.00
_cell.angle_beta   90.00
_cell.angle_gamma   90.00
#
_symmetry.space_group_name_H-M   'P 1'
#
loop_
_entity.id
_entity.type
_entity.pdbx_description
1 polymer ?
#
loop_
_entity_poly.entity_id
_entity_poly.type
_entity_poly.pdbx_seq_one_letter_code
_entity_poly.pdbx_strand_id
1 'polypeptide(L)'
;MQTVEEKSAAETLGNFQKRPDVLLMVVDSVASAQAIRSLPRTVNLLKHGMMAVEFRKLNKVGANSKPNAFPLLFGKILEHVDKKAFNVSSIPADWSYDYFCNSYLDNASFIPFEYRDAGYKVLSAEDYGLSVLYWPECYGMKENKFHHSYRPFYTRLEEDPDLYNIHTKGSCRLQHNNMLDYLSLFLKANEGSPKFSLVWFGELAHDDAADLYAGDYDLYDFFLKHKEALENSFTFVLGDHGSRFGSEAKASASSDANNPFLYIVLPKIHRLSKLHEQLLKNSQEIVTHHDLHSTLKDILYFQPESMFTDLEYKRFDSDPHGSSLLREFEPGVVRTCKTLPIPFQYCICQYKKEIFREHEKVVALGKFAAAGIASILESYNVSSQCEKIAMYKVFKVEKYIGQNTSTSNESYFDIIFSVAEPAEGQFKIPIREDEHGNLELAGDQFQRLIPYGHNGDCMRNYLLQPLCTCKNRTTVLPATTSPTKSLPTRKNGTAILSRSTPLLRSSSTRTKPFTVLHKSTSREWSSSSPLSKST
;
A
#
# COMPACT_ATOMS: atom_id res chain seq x y z
N MET A 1 20.58 45.09 15.93
CA MET A 1 19.98 43.79 16.34
C MET A 1 18.83 43.38 15.44
N GLN A 2 17.89 44.28 15.08
CA GLN A 2 16.80 44.00 14.12
C GLN A 2 17.25 43.54 12.71
N THR A 3 18.41 44.01 12.23
CA THR A 3 18.89 43.70 10.87
C THR A 3 19.50 42.31 10.69
N VAL A 4 19.82 41.60 11.77
CA VAL A 4 20.38 40.22 11.72
C VAL A 4 19.25 39.19 11.76
N GLU A 5 18.20 39.45 12.53
CA GLU A 5 16.99 38.60 12.56
C GLU A 5 16.19 38.70 11.25
N GLU A 6 16.07 39.87 10.63
CA GLU A 6 15.41 40.01 9.32
C GLU A 6 16.18 39.32 8.19
N LYS A 7 17.53 39.34 8.23
CA LYS A 7 18.37 38.62 7.26
C LYS A 7 18.28 37.11 7.46
N SER A 8 18.31 36.64 8.71
CA SER A 8 18.10 35.23 9.04
C SER A 8 16.71 34.77 8.64
N ALA A 9 15.66 35.56 8.91
CA ALA A 9 14.30 35.24 8.51
C ALA A 9 14.14 35.23 6.98
N ALA A 10 14.73 36.19 6.25
CA ALA A 10 14.68 36.24 4.79
C ALA A 10 15.53 35.15 4.10
N GLU A 11 16.69 34.79 4.66
CA GLU A 11 17.47 33.63 4.22
C GLU A 11 16.72 32.33 4.48
N THR A 12 16.07 32.20 5.64
CA THR A 12 15.25 31.04 5.97
C THR A 12 14.01 30.95 5.07
N LEU A 13 13.33 32.08 4.80
CA LEU A 13 12.17 32.17 3.88
C LEU A 13 12.57 31.89 2.43
N GLY A 14 13.72 32.40 1.98
CA GLY A 14 14.29 32.13 0.66
C GLY A 14 14.81 30.69 0.51
N ASN A 15 15.15 30.02 1.61
CA ASN A 15 15.50 28.60 1.63
C ASN A 15 14.26 27.69 1.65
N PHE A 16 13.16 28.12 2.30
CA PHE A 16 11.88 27.43 2.26
C PHE A 16 11.21 27.49 0.88
N GLN A 17 11.38 28.59 0.15
CA GLN A 17 10.88 28.74 -1.22
C GLN A 17 11.56 27.79 -2.23
N LYS A 18 12.68 27.12 -1.84
CA LYS A 18 13.43 26.18 -2.69
C LYS A 18 13.08 24.71 -2.47
N ARG A 19 12.37 24.36 -1.39
CA ARG A 19 12.11 22.96 -1.04
C ARG A 19 10.74 22.52 -1.54
N PRO A 20 10.66 21.59 -2.51
CA PRO A 20 9.38 21.14 -3.03
C PRO A 20 8.62 20.34 -1.98
N ASP A 21 7.29 20.45 -2.04
CA ASP A 21 6.39 19.63 -1.23
C ASP A 21 6.45 18.17 -1.68
N VAL A 22 6.03 17.25 -0.81
CA VAL A 22 5.93 15.83 -1.11
C VAL A 22 4.58 15.31 -0.66
N LEU A 23 3.80 14.77 -1.60
CA LEU A 23 2.55 14.08 -1.33
C LEU A 23 2.72 12.61 -1.68
N LEU A 24 2.63 11.74 -0.69
CA LEU A 24 2.60 10.30 -0.82
C LEU A 24 1.18 9.79 -0.54
N MET A 25 0.44 9.50 -1.61
CA MET A 25 -0.95 9.05 -1.58
C MET A 25 -1.04 7.57 -1.97
N VAL A 26 -1.22 6.69 -0.99
CA VAL A 26 -1.34 5.25 -1.16
C VAL A 26 -2.81 4.83 -1.16
N VAL A 27 -3.22 3.98 -2.10
CA VAL A 27 -4.53 3.33 -2.11
C VAL A 27 -4.31 1.83 -1.99
N ASP A 28 -4.72 1.26 -0.86
CA ASP A 28 -4.49 -0.14 -0.52
C ASP A 28 -5.14 -1.07 -1.54
N SER A 29 -4.45 -2.16 -1.91
CA SER A 29 -4.99 -3.27 -2.69
C SER A 29 -5.38 -2.94 -4.15
N VAL A 30 -4.79 -1.91 -4.75
CA VAL A 30 -5.08 -1.52 -6.14
C VAL A 30 -3.94 -1.88 -7.10
N ALA A 31 -4.26 -2.73 -8.07
CA ALA A 31 -3.34 -3.10 -9.14
C ALA A 31 -3.24 -2.02 -10.25
N SER A 32 -2.13 -2.03 -11.00
CA SER A 32 -1.89 -1.16 -12.18
C SER A 32 -3.04 -1.23 -13.18
N ALA A 33 -3.46 -2.43 -13.56
CA ALA A 33 -4.57 -2.62 -14.51
C ALA A 33 -5.93 -2.18 -13.93
N GLN A 34 -6.13 -2.33 -12.61
CA GLN A 34 -7.36 -1.96 -11.93
C GLN A 34 -7.51 -0.44 -11.82
N ALA A 35 -6.43 0.29 -11.50
CA ALA A 35 -6.43 1.75 -11.44
C ALA A 35 -6.85 2.36 -12.79
N ILE A 36 -6.35 1.86 -13.92
CA ILE A 36 -6.75 2.34 -15.26
C ILE A 36 -8.27 2.18 -15.48
N ARG A 37 -8.82 1.02 -15.10
CA ARG A 37 -10.22 0.68 -15.39
C ARG A 37 -11.18 1.39 -14.45
N SER A 38 -10.79 1.56 -13.19
CA SER A 38 -11.69 1.98 -12.10
C SER A 38 -11.54 3.46 -11.75
N LEU A 39 -10.39 4.07 -12.05
CA LEU A 39 -10.11 5.50 -11.83
C LEU A 39 -9.89 6.28 -13.15
N PRO A 40 -10.73 6.14 -14.19
CA PRO A 40 -10.45 6.72 -15.50
C PRO A 40 -10.35 8.25 -15.48
N ARG A 41 -11.16 8.96 -14.68
CA ARG A 41 -11.10 10.43 -14.61
C ARG A 41 -9.83 10.89 -13.90
N THR A 42 -9.53 10.25 -12.76
CA THR A 42 -8.34 10.57 -11.97
C THR A 42 -7.06 10.29 -12.75
N VAL A 43 -6.93 9.10 -13.36
CA VAL A 43 -5.77 8.72 -14.17
C VAL A 43 -5.61 9.66 -15.36
N ASN A 44 -6.70 10.03 -16.04
CA ASN A 44 -6.65 10.97 -17.16
C ASN A 44 -6.18 12.36 -16.71
N LEU A 45 -6.68 12.87 -15.57
CA LEU A 45 -6.23 14.14 -15.01
C LEU A 45 -4.75 14.10 -14.60
N LEU A 46 -4.30 13.04 -13.93
CA LEU A 46 -2.91 12.89 -13.54
C LEU A 46 -2.00 12.89 -14.77
N LYS A 47 -2.28 12.02 -15.76
CA LYS A 47 -1.44 11.88 -16.96
C LYS A 47 -1.46 13.12 -17.84
N HIS A 48 -2.63 13.65 -18.15
CA HIS A 48 -2.78 14.68 -19.18
C HIS A 48 -2.91 16.09 -18.60
N GLY A 49 -3.51 16.24 -17.43
CA GLY A 49 -3.67 17.53 -16.76
C GLY A 49 -2.51 17.92 -15.84
N MET A 50 -1.79 16.94 -15.29
CA MET A 50 -0.67 17.15 -14.36
C MET A 50 0.68 16.59 -14.86
N MET A 51 0.71 15.96 -16.04
CA MET A 51 1.91 15.36 -16.64
C MET A 51 2.56 14.28 -15.77
N ALA A 52 1.75 13.46 -15.10
CA ALA A 52 2.26 12.34 -14.33
C ALA A 52 3.00 11.34 -15.24
N VAL A 53 4.15 10.88 -14.76
CA VAL A 53 4.85 9.73 -15.33
C VAL A 53 4.23 8.46 -14.75
N GLU A 54 3.78 7.59 -15.65
CA GLU A 54 3.20 6.28 -15.31
C GLU A 54 4.29 5.22 -15.24
N PHE A 55 4.34 4.50 -14.12
CA PHE A 55 5.22 3.35 -13.90
C PHE A 55 4.40 2.07 -13.99
N ARG A 56 4.46 1.39 -15.14
CA ARG A 56 3.71 0.15 -15.37
C ARG A 56 4.27 -1.05 -14.61
N LYS A 57 5.53 -1.00 -14.19
CA LYS A 57 6.29 -2.14 -13.67
C LYS A 57 6.75 -1.93 -12.22
N LEU A 58 5.92 -1.28 -11.39
CA LEU A 58 6.11 -1.35 -9.94
C LEU A 58 5.81 -2.78 -9.48
N ASN A 59 6.78 -3.42 -8.85
CA ASN A 59 6.68 -4.77 -8.32
C ASN A 59 6.58 -4.69 -6.79
N LYS A 60 5.60 -5.36 -6.22
CA LYS A 60 5.53 -5.52 -4.76
C LYS A 60 6.68 -6.41 -4.26
N VAL A 61 7.12 -6.22 -3.03
CA VAL A 61 8.20 -7.01 -2.43
C VAL A 61 7.71 -7.88 -1.28
N GLY A 62 6.49 -7.66 -0.81
CA GLY A 62 5.85 -8.46 0.24
C GLY A 62 4.39 -8.83 -0.06
N ALA A 63 3.82 -9.69 0.77
CA ALA A 63 2.49 -10.25 0.53
C ALA A 63 1.34 -9.23 0.62
N ASN A 64 1.38 -8.36 1.64
CA ASN A 64 0.33 -7.42 2.05
C ASN A 64 0.90 -6.02 2.34
N SER A 65 0.14 -5.14 2.99
CA SER A 65 0.50 -3.73 3.17
C SER A 65 1.79 -3.51 3.96
N LYS A 66 2.00 -4.19 5.10
CA LYS A 66 3.17 -3.96 5.98
C LYS A 66 4.53 -4.23 5.31
N PRO A 67 4.81 -5.42 4.72
CA PRO A 67 6.09 -5.71 4.08
C PRO A 67 6.32 -4.96 2.76
N ASN A 68 5.33 -4.21 2.25
CA ASN A 68 5.54 -3.23 1.16
C ASN A 68 5.74 -1.80 1.69
N ALA A 69 5.06 -1.43 2.78
CA ALA A 69 5.20 -0.15 3.45
C ALA A 69 6.58 0.04 4.10
N PHE A 70 7.16 -1.01 4.69
CA PHE A 70 8.46 -0.90 5.37
C PHE A 70 9.63 -0.62 4.44
N PRO A 71 9.76 -1.31 3.29
CA PRO A 71 10.67 -0.92 2.22
C PRO A 71 10.50 0.55 1.79
N LEU A 72 9.26 1.03 1.65
CA LEU A 72 8.95 2.41 1.26
C LEU A 72 9.32 3.45 2.34
N LEU A 73 8.97 3.19 3.60
CA LEU A 73 9.02 4.19 4.67
C LEU A 73 10.27 4.10 5.54
N PHE A 74 10.93 2.93 5.59
CA PHE A 74 12.12 2.67 6.39
C PHE A 74 13.32 2.18 5.57
N GLY A 75 13.12 1.76 4.31
CA GLY A 75 14.19 1.17 3.50
C GLY A 75 14.65 -0.18 4.06
N LYS A 76 13.72 -0.96 4.63
CA LYS A 76 14.01 -2.23 5.31
C LYS A 76 13.20 -3.39 4.77
N ILE A 77 13.87 -4.52 4.59
CA ILE A 77 13.30 -5.81 4.27
C ILE A 77 12.85 -6.47 5.59
N LEU A 78 11.56 -6.72 5.76
CA LEU A 78 11.03 -7.38 6.97
C LEU A 78 11.02 -8.91 6.91
N GLU A 79 11.06 -9.45 5.70
CA GLU A 79 10.85 -10.86 5.43
C GLU A 79 12.04 -11.34 4.60
N HIS A 80 12.57 -12.52 4.91
CA HIS A 80 13.59 -13.14 4.07
C HIS A 80 13.13 -13.15 2.61
N VAL A 81 14.05 -12.92 1.67
CA VAL A 81 13.77 -12.93 0.23
C VAL A 81 14.48 -14.13 -0.40
N ASP A 82 13.72 -15.17 -0.71
CA ASP A 82 14.21 -16.39 -1.34
C ASP A 82 14.53 -16.12 -2.81
N LYS A 83 15.82 -16.33 -3.12
CA LYS A 83 16.40 -16.17 -4.44
C LYS A 83 16.93 -17.47 -5.03
N LYS A 84 16.72 -18.61 -4.35
CA LYS A 84 17.18 -19.92 -4.83
C LYS A 84 16.66 -20.24 -6.23
N ALA A 85 15.42 -19.86 -6.54
CA ALA A 85 14.84 -20.04 -7.87
C ALA A 85 15.51 -19.23 -8.99
N PHE A 86 16.35 -18.25 -8.64
CA PHE A 86 17.17 -17.48 -9.56
C PHE A 86 18.65 -17.89 -9.57
N ASN A 87 19.01 -18.93 -8.80
CA ASN A 87 20.37 -19.39 -8.56
C ASN A 87 21.29 -18.28 -8.06
N VAL A 88 20.80 -17.46 -7.11
CA VAL A 88 21.60 -16.47 -6.38
C VAL A 88 21.28 -16.52 -4.90
N SER A 89 22.17 -15.96 -4.07
CA SER A 89 22.01 -15.92 -2.62
C SER A 89 20.72 -15.19 -2.23
N SER A 90 19.96 -15.80 -1.33
CA SER A 90 18.80 -15.17 -0.70
C SER A 90 19.22 -13.99 0.17
N ILE A 91 18.30 -13.05 0.37
CA ILE A 91 18.54 -11.83 1.15
C ILE A 91 17.87 -12.01 2.52
N PRO A 92 18.62 -11.90 3.64
CA PRO A 92 18.02 -11.97 4.97
C PRO A 92 17.11 -10.76 5.22
N ALA A 93 16.17 -10.90 6.16
CA ALA A 93 15.46 -9.75 6.69
C ALA A 93 16.43 -8.81 7.41
N ASP A 94 16.27 -7.51 7.22
CA ASP A 94 17.06 -6.49 7.91
C ASP A 94 16.71 -6.44 9.40
N TRP A 95 15.42 -6.66 9.72
CA TRP A 95 14.88 -6.63 11.08
C TRP A 95 14.17 -7.94 11.41
N SER A 96 14.41 -8.42 12.64
CA SER A 96 13.63 -9.54 13.18
C SER A 96 12.22 -9.10 13.52
N TYR A 97 11.28 -10.06 13.53
CA TYR A 97 9.90 -9.82 14.01
C TYR A 97 9.88 -9.17 15.40
N ASP A 98 10.73 -9.65 16.31
CA ASP A 98 10.82 -9.10 17.65
C ASP A 98 11.24 -7.63 17.66
N TYR A 99 12.24 -7.26 16.85
CA TYR A 99 12.66 -5.86 16.75
C TYR A 99 11.57 -4.99 16.13
N PHE A 100 11.05 -5.34 14.95
CA PHE A 100 10.12 -4.42 14.27
C PHE A 100 8.72 -4.39 14.90
N CYS A 101 8.34 -5.41 15.66
CA CYS A 101 6.99 -5.53 16.22
C CYS A 101 6.96 -5.30 17.75
N ASN A 102 7.93 -5.79 18.52
CA ASN A 102 7.93 -5.71 19.98
C ASN A 102 8.86 -4.62 20.54
N SER A 103 9.35 -3.73 19.68
CA SER A 103 10.10 -2.54 20.09
C SER A 103 9.53 -1.27 19.46
N TYR A 104 9.81 -0.14 20.10
CA TYR A 104 9.42 1.17 19.57
C TYR A 104 10.41 1.62 18.49
N LEU A 105 9.88 2.02 17.33
CA LEU A 105 10.67 2.38 16.14
C LEU A 105 11.11 3.84 16.10
N ASP A 106 10.97 4.59 17.20
CA ASP A 106 11.25 6.03 17.28
C ASP A 106 12.68 6.43 16.91
N ASN A 107 13.63 5.50 17.04
CA ASN A 107 15.05 5.68 16.72
C ASN A 107 15.41 5.19 15.31
N ALA A 108 14.47 4.60 14.58
CA ALA A 108 14.70 4.16 13.22
C ALA A 108 14.56 5.33 12.22
N SER A 109 15.28 5.24 11.11
CA SER A 109 15.12 6.12 9.95
C SER A 109 13.72 5.92 9.38
N PHE A 110 12.83 6.91 9.57
CA PHE A 110 11.45 6.86 9.10
C PHE A 110 11.17 8.11 8.28
N ILE A 111 10.84 7.92 7.00
CA ILE A 111 10.75 9.00 6.02
C ILE A 111 9.94 10.21 6.53
N PRO A 112 8.70 10.06 7.03
CA PRO A 112 7.95 11.23 7.50
C PRO A 112 8.64 12.00 8.63
N PHE A 113 9.39 11.34 9.51
CA PHE A 113 10.11 12.01 10.60
C PHE A 113 11.41 12.65 10.11
N GLU A 114 12.09 12.05 9.13
CA GLU A 114 13.24 12.67 8.46
C GLU A 114 12.85 14.00 7.79
N TYR A 115 11.73 14.03 7.06
CA TYR A 115 11.19 15.26 6.48
C TYR A 115 10.84 16.29 7.55
N ARG A 116 10.20 15.85 8.64
CA ARG A 116 9.87 16.72 9.77
C ARG A 116 11.11 17.35 10.38
N ASP A 117 12.13 16.56 10.64
CA ASP A 117 13.38 17.01 11.26
C ASP A 117 14.17 17.94 10.32
N ALA A 118 13.94 17.83 9.01
CA ALA A 118 14.42 18.79 8.01
C ALA A 118 13.56 20.07 7.91
N GLY A 119 12.52 20.24 8.74
CA GLY A 119 11.69 21.45 8.82
C GLY A 119 10.39 21.40 8.02
N TYR A 120 9.99 20.24 7.49
CA TYR A 120 8.69 20.08 6.83
C TYR A 120 7.55 20.03 7.85
N LYS A 121 6.41 20.59 7.47
CA LYS A 121 5.12 20.26 8.10
C LYS A 121 4.70 18.89 7.63
N VAL A 122 4.35 18.01 8.56
CA VAL A 122 4.12 16.59 8.24
C VAL A 122 2.75 16.11 8.68
N LEU A 123 2.08 15.40 7.78
CA LEU A 123 0.76 14.81 7.96
C LEU A 123 0.85 13.27 7.84
N SER A 124 0.20 12.56 8.75
CA SER A 124 -0.19 11.16 8.58
C SER A 124 -1.73 11.06 8.59
N ALA A 125 -2.28 10.49 7.53
CA ALA A 125 -3.69 10.14 7.44
C ALA A 125 -3.85 8.70 6.98
N GLU A 126 -4.39 7.85 7.84
CA GLU A 126 -4.65 6.43 7.59
C GLU A 126 -6.04 6.12 8.14
N ASP A 127 -6.88 5.45 7.35
CA ASP A 127 -8.29 5.22 7.66
C ASP A 127 -8.66 3.75 7.78
N TYR A 128 -7.74 2.93 8.30
CA TYR A 128 -8.01 1.54 8.68
C TYR A 128 -7.86 1.37 10.20
N GLY A 129 -8.65 0.46 10.78
CA GLY A 129 -8.60 0.13 12.22
C GLY A 129 -7.20 -0.14 12.73
N LEU A 130 -6.34 -0.66 11.86
CA LEU A 130 -4.96 -1.00 12.15
C LEU A 130 -4.02 -0.37 11.10
N SER A 131 -3.12 0.50 11.53
CA SER A 131 -2.13 1.13 10.64
C SER A 131 -0.96 0.16 10.36
N VAL A 132 -0.25 0.37 9.24
CA VAL A 132 0.90 -0.45 8.83
C VAL A 132 1.99 -0.55 9.92
N LEU A 133 2.07 0.43 10.82
CA LEU A 133 3.01 0.44 11.95
C LEU A 133 2.55 -0.44 13.12
N TYR A 134 1.25 -0.45 13.42
CA TYR A 134 0.71 -1.05 14.66
C TYR A 134 0.08 -2.42 14.44
N TRP A 135 -0.30 -2.77 13.21
CA TRP A 135 -0.95 -4.06 12.93
C TRP A 135 -0.02 -5.26 13.22
N PRO A 136 -0.54 -6.39 13.74
CA PRO A 136 -1.80 -6.54 14.48
C PRO A 136 -1.65 -6.19 15.96
N GLU A 137 -0.47 -6.36 16.55
CA GLU A 137 -0.13 -6.03 17.94
C GLU A 137 1.28 -5.38 18.06
N CYS A 138 1.78 -4.79 16.97
CA CYS A 138 3.10 -4.18 16.98
C CYS A 138 3.08 -2.84 17.72
N TYR A 139 4.14 -2.54 18.45
CA TYR A 139 4.27 -1.29 19.21
C TYR A 139 4.33 -0.06 18.30
N GLY A 140 4.90 -0.20 17.11
CA GLY A 140 5.03 0.89 16.14
C GLY A 140 5.88 2.04 16.70
N MET A 141 5.35 3.26 16.63
CA MET A 141 5.99 4.45 17.20
C MET A 141 5.44 4.75 18.59
N LYS A 142 6.31 5.07 19.54
CA LYS A 142 5.92 5.54 20.87
C LYS A 142 5.42 6.98 20.82
N GLU A 143 6.19 7.86 20.18
CA GLU A 143 5.89 9.28 20.09
C GLU A 143 5.20 9.57 18.75
N ASN A 144 3.98 10.12 18.81
CA ASN A 144 3.35 10.67 17.63
C ASN A 144 4.00 12.01 17.27
N LYS A 145 5.04 11.91 16.45
CA LYS A 145 5.88 13.01 16.01
C LYS A 145 5.28 13.80 14.84
N PHE A 146 4.11 13.42 14.32
CA PHE A 146 3.44 14.14 13.23
C PHE A 146 2.84 15.47 13.71
N HIS A 147 2.89 16.51 12.86
CA HIS A 147 2.23 17.78 13.16
C HIS A 147 0.71 17.67 13.00
N HIS A 148 0.27 16.85 12.06
CA HIS A 148 -1.14 16.58 11.77
C HIS A 148 -1.35 15.06 11.70
N SER A 149 -2.37 14.56 12.38
CA SER A 149 -2.69 13.13 12.43
C SER A 149 -4.19 12.93 12.33
N TYR A 150 -4.62 12.15 11.34
CA TYR A 150 -6.03 11.79 11.15
C TYR A 150 -6.48 10.69 12.13
N ARG A 151 -5.54 9.89 12.63
CA ARG A 151 -5.85 8.68 13.41
C ARG A 151 -6.73 8.93 14.65
N PRO A 152 -6.55 9.99 15.45
CA PRO A 152 -7.46 10.29 16.56
C PRO A 152 -8.93 10.46 16.14
N PHE A 153 -9.18 11.06 14.96
CA PHE A 153 -10.53 11.18 14.42
C PHE A 153 -11.07 9.80 14.01
N TYR A 154 -10.30 9.01 13.27
CA TYR A 154 -10.72 7.68 12.84
C TYR A 154 -11.00 6.75 14.03
N THR A 155 -10.12 6.70 15.04
CA THR A 155 -10.34 5.90 16.25
C THR A 155 -11.63 6.31 16.98
N ARG A 156 -11.95 7.62 17.03
CA ARG A 156 -13.21 8.08 17.63
C ARG A 156 -14.44 7.66 16.81
N LEU A 157 -14.33 7.53 15.49
CA LEU A 157 -15.39 6.96 14.66
C LEU A 157 -15.62 5.49 15.01
N GLU A 158 -14.57 4.69 15.15
CA GLU A 158 -14.69 3.26 15.48
C GLU A 158 -15.33 2.99 16.85
N GLU A 159 -15.12 3.89 17.82
CA GLU A 159 -15.70 3.77 19.17
C GLU A 159 -17.23 4.06 19.22
N ASP A 160 -17.82 4.58 18.14
CA ASP A 160 -19.19 5.08 18.13
C ASP A 160 -19.92 4.68 16.84
N PRO A 161 -20.83 3.69 16.92
CA PRO A 161 -21.52 3.15 15.75
C PRO A 161 -22.29 4.19 14.94
N ASP A 162 -22.83 5.22 15.58
CA ASP A 162 -23.60 6.26 14.89
C ASP A 162 -22.65 7.15 14.08
N LEU A 163 -21.54 7.60 14.69
CA LEU A 163 -20.52 8.36 13.96
C LEU A 163 -19.89 7.53 12.84
N TYR A 164 -19.55 6.27 13.10
CA TYR A 164 -19.04 5.35 12.09
C TYR A 164 -20.00 5.30 10.89
N ASN A 165 -21.28 4.97 11.12
CA ASN A 165 -22.26 4.85 10.05
C ASN A 165 -22.44 6.17 9.28
N ILE A 166 -22.48 7.31 9.95
CA ILE A 166 -22.61 8.63 9.31
C ILE A 166 -21.42 8.92 8.38
N HIS A 167 -20.20 8.59 8.82
CA HIS A 167 -18.97 8.98 8.14
C HIS A 167 -18.43 7.95 7.15
N THR A 168 -18.82 6.67 7.26
CA THR A 168 -18.32 5.59 6.38
C THR A 168 -19.40 5.00 5.48
N LYS A 169 -20.69 5.07 5.87
CA LYS A 169 -21.82 4.49 5.13
C LYS A 169 -22.87 5.54 4.71
N GLY A 170 -22.48 6.82 4.73
CA GLY A 170 -23.35 7.92 4.33
C GLY A 170 -23.68 7.90 2.83
N SER A 171 -24.86 8.38 2.46
CA SER A 171 -25.29 8.40 1.04
C SER A 171 -24.64 9.50 0.20
N CYS A 172 -24.05 10.52 0.83
CA CYS A 172 -23.44 11.66 0.15
C CYS A 172 -21.92 11.79 0.40
N ARG A 173 -21.41 11.07 1.40
CA ARG A 173 -20.02 11.09 1.81
C ARG A 173 -19.62 9.70 2.26
N LEU A 174 -18.55 9.22 1.65
CA LEU A 174 -17.87 7.98 1.98
C LEU A 174 -16.63 8.29 2.80
N GLN A 175 -16.00 7.25 3.29
CA GLN A 175 -14.92 7.36 4.24
C GLN A 175 -13.71 8.15 3.71
N HIS A 176 -13.28 7.90 2.47
CA HIS A 176 -12.14 8.57 1.85
C HIS A 176 -12.33 10.08 1.74
N ASN A 177 -13.58 10.57 1.64
CA ASN A 177 -13.86 12.01 1.57
C ASN A 177 -13.39 12.75 2.82
N ASN A 178 -13.44 12.12 4.00
CA ASN A 178 -12.99 12.76 5.24
C ASN A 178 -11.46 12.94 5.25
N MET A 179 -10.70 11.98 4.72
CA MET A 179 -9.25 12.10 4.57
C MET A 179 -8.87 13.11 3.48
N LEU A 180 -9.59 13.13 2.35
CA LEU A 180 -9.35 14.13 1.30
C LEU A 180 -9.60 15.55 1.83
N ASP A 181 -10.68 15.78 2.57
CA ASP A 181 -10.95 17.07 3.19
C ASP A 181 -9.88 17.44 4.23
N TYR A 182 -9.40 16.48 5.02
CA TYR A 182 -8.34 16.73 5.98
C TYR A 182 -7.02 17.09 5.29
N LEU A 183 -6.68 16.42 4.18
CA LEU A 183 -5.54 16.77 3.34
C LEU A 183 -5.70 18.18 2.74
N SER A 184 -6.89 18.55 2.25
CA SER A 184 -7.18 19.90 1.76
C SER A 184 -6.95 20.97 2.83
N LEU A 185 -7.40 20.73 4.07
CA LEU A 185 -7.16 21.61 5.20
C LEU A 185 -5.68 21.72 5.55
N PHE A 186 -4.95 20.60 5.53
CA PHE A 186 -3.51 20.58 5.78
C PHE A 186 -2.72 21.39 4.74
N LEU A 187 -3.03 21.21 3.45
CA LEU A 187 -2.39 21.94 2.36
C LEU A 187 -2.58 23.45 2.53
N LYS A 188 -3.80 23.88 2.86
CA LYS A 188 -4.15 25.29 3.08
C LYS A 188 -3.52 25.87 4.35
N ALA A 189 -3.59 25.14 5.47
CA ALA A 189 -3.13 25.63 6.77
C ALA A 189 -1.60 25.80 6.84
N ASN A 190 -0.86 25.13 5.96
CA ASN A 190 0.59 25.15 5.91
C ASN A 190 1.12 25.76 4.60
N GLU A 191 0.35 26.66 3.99
CA GLU A 191 0.83 27.50 2.89
C GLU A 191 2.10 28.27 3.31
N GLY A 192 3.10 28.31 2.43
CA GLY A 192 4.39 28.96 2.70
C GLY A 192 5.40 28.11 3.49
N SER A 193 5.02 26.94 4.02
CA SER A 193 5.96 25.95 4.59
C SER A 193 6.09 24.73 3.67
N PRO A 194 7.26 24.07 3.61
CA PRO A 194 7.40 22.81 2.90
C PRO A 194 6.59 21.72 3.62
N LYS A 195 5.90 20.87 2.86
CA LYS A 195 4.93 19.89 3.35
C LYS A 195 5.29 18.48 2.93
N PHE A 196 5.17 17.53 3.85
CA PHE A 196 5.22 16.10 3.56
C PHE A 196 3.90 15.47 4.05
N SER A 197 3.16 14.84 3.14
CA SER A 197 1.91 14.15 3.49
C SER A 197 2.01 12.67 3.17
N LEU A 198 1.78 11.83 4.17
CA LEU A 198 1.47 10.41 3.99
C LEU A 198 -0.04 10.21 4.16
N VAL A 199 -0.72 9.89 3.07
CA VAL A 199 -2.16 9.58 3.06
C VAL A 199 -2.34 8.17 2.54
N TRP A 200 -2.87 7.27 3.37
CA TRP A 200 -3.08 5.86 3.04
C TRP A 200 -4.56 5.52 3.14
N PHE A 201 -5.22 5.35 1.99
CA PHE A 201 -6.59 4.88 1.89
C PHE A 201 -6.61 3.36 2.06
N GLY A 202 -6.91 2.91 3.28
CA GLY A 202 -7.07 1.51 3.62
C GLY A 202 -8.42 0.96 3.20
N GLU A 203 -9.53 1.66 3.46
CA GLU A 203 -10.87 1.09 3.26
C GLU A 203 -11.40 1.25 1.83
N LEU A 204 -10.86 2.19 1.03
CA LEU A 204 -11.43 2.57 -0.27
C LEU A 204 -11.54 1.39 -1.27
N ALA A 205 -10.64 0.42 -1.20
CA ALA A 205 -10.61 -0.70 -2.16
C ALA A 205 -10.14 -2.04 -1.55
N HIS A 206 -9.91 -2.10 -0.24
CA HIS A 206 -9.35 -3.30 0.41
C HIS A 206 -10.34 -4.47 0.42
N ASP A 207 -11.60 -4.22 0.77
CA ASP A 207 -12.62 -5.26 0.88
C ASP A 207 -13.39 -5.48 -0.43
N ASP A 208 -13.72 -4.40 -1.15
CA ASP A 208 -14.37 -4.45 -2.45
C ASP A 208 -13.68 -3.52 -3.46
N ALA A 209 -13.16 -4.13 -4.53
CA ALA A 209 -12.57 -3.42 -5.65
C ALA A 209 -13.59 -2.52 -6.39
N ALA A 210 -14.89 -2.78 -6.26
CA ALA A 210 -15.96 -1.99 -6.85
C ALA A 210 -16.05 -0.58 -6.24
N ASP A 211 -15.70 -0.42 -4.95
CA ASP A 211 -15.75 0.88 -4.27
C ASP A 211 -14.74 1.88 -4.85
N LEU A 212 -13.69 1.37 -5.51
CA LEU A 212 -12.75 2.19 -6.25
C LEU A 212 -13.42 3.00 -7.39
N TYR A 213 -14.48 2.46 -8.00
CA TYR A 213 -15.26 3.22 -9.00
C TYR A 213 -16.00 4.40 -8.39
N ALA A 214 -16.45 4.29 -7.13
CA ALA A 214 -17.07 5.39 -6.40
C ALA A 214 -16.03 6.48 -6.06
N GLY A 215 -14.78 6.09 -5.77
CA GLY A 215 -13.68 7.01 -5.48
C GLY A 215 -13.15 7.82 -6.66
N ASP A 216 -13.40 7.42 -7.91
CA ASP A 216 -12.81 8.06 -9.10
C ASP A 216 -13.15 9.55 -9.20
N TYR A 217 -14.42 9.92 -9.01
CA TYR A 217 -14.81 11.32 -9.11
C TYR A 217 -14.21 12.16 -7.98
N ASP A 218 -14.17 11.62 -6.76
CA ASP A 218 -13.70 12.36 -5.59
C ASP A 218 -12.19 12.59 -5.61
N LEU A 219 -11.41 11.59 -6.04
CA LEU A 219 -9.97 11.72 -6.26
C LEU A 219 -9.70 12.72 -7.40
N TYR A 220 -10.43 12.61 -8.51
CA TYR A 220 -10.35 13.55 -9.63
C TYR A 220 -10.62 14.98 -9.17
N ASP A 221 -11.71 15.20 -8.45
CA ASP A 221 -12.15 16.51 -7.97
C ASP A 221 -11.14 17.09 -6.97
N PHE A 222 -10.59 16.27 -6.07
CA PHE A 222 -9.50 16.68 -5.18
C PHE A 222 -8.29 17.19 -5.97
N PHE A 223 -7.76 16.39 -6.90
CA PHE A 223 -6.59 16.79 -7.67
C PHE A 223 -6.86 18.01 -8.56
N LEU A 224 -8.09 18.14 -9.08
CA LEU A 224 -8.49 19.29 -9.88
C LEU A 224 -8.49 20.57 -9.03
N LYS A 225 -9.14 20.53 -7.85
CA LYS A 225 -9.24 21.67 -6.92
C LYS A 225 -7.89 22.08 -6.34
N HIS A 226 -7.01 21.12 -6.08
CA HIS A 226 -5.72 21.36 -5.45
C HIS A 226 -4.55 21.40 -6.44
N LYS A 227 -4.82 21.46 -7.75
CA LYS A 227 -3.79 21.47 -8.79
C LYS A 227 -2.76 22.58 -8.56
N GLU A 228 -3.20 23.79 -8.23
CA GLU A 228 -2.34 24.94 -7.96
C GLU A 228 -1.50 24.74 -6.68
N ALA A 229 -2.13 24.26 -5.60
CA ALA A 229 -1.44 23.96 -4.34
C ALA A 229 -0.38 22.86 -4.48
N LEU A 230 -0.51 21.99 -5.50
CA LEU A 230 0.41 20.90 -5.82
C LEU A 230 1.38 21.25 -6.97
N GLU A 231 1.46 22.50 -7.42
CA GLU A 231 2.37 22.84 -8.53
C GLU A 231 3.85 22.69 -8.15
N ASN A 232 4.21 22.92 -6.88
CA ASN A 232 5.57 22.77 -6.39
C ASN A 232 5.79 21.44 -5.64
N SER A 233 4.98 20.41 -5.90
CA SER A 233 5.08 19.13 -5.20
C SER A 233 5.60 17.98 -6.08
N PHE A 234 6.40 17.11 -5.47
CA PHE A 234 6.50 15.72 -5.91
C PHE A 234 5.27 14.97 -5.39
N THR A 235 4.39 14.54 -6.29
CA THR A 235 3.18 13.80 -5.93
C THR A 235 3.28 12.37 -6.42
N PHE A 236 3.25 11.44 -5.48
CA PHE A 236 3.24 10.00 -5.69
C PHE A 236 1.82 9.50 -5.41
N VAL A 237 1.19 8.87 -6.40
CA VAL A 237 -0.09 8.18 -6.25
C VAL A 237 0.13 6.73 -6.61
N LEU A 238 -0.04 5.82 -5.65
CA LEU A 238 0.36 4.42 -5.82
C LEU A 238 -0.53 3.45 -5.04
N GLY A 239 -0.47 2.18 -5.45
CA GLY A 239 -0.86 1.06 -4.60
C GLY A 239 0.36 0.49 -3.88
N ASP A 240 0.13 -0.19 -2.77
CA ASP A 240 1.13 -0.97 -2.03
C ASP A 240 1.22 -2.42 -2.57
N HIS A 241 0.08 -2.98 -2.94
CA HIS A 241 -0.08 -4.23 -3.67
C HIS A 241 -1.39 -4.23 -4.46
N GLY A 242 -1.61 -5.23 -5.33
CA GLY A 242 -2.92 -5.42 -5.98
C GLY A 242 -3.87 -6.30 -5.15
N SER A 243 -5.14 -6.38 -5.55
CA SER A 243 -6.15 -7.14 -4.83
C SER A 243 -5.75 -8.61 -4.62
N ARG A 244 -5.90 -9.09 -3.38
CA ARG A 244 -5.52 -10.46 -2.95
C ARG A 244 -6.70 -11.42 -2.87
N PHE A 245 -7.93 -10.87 -2.76
CA PHE A 245 -9.16 -11.61 -2.52
C PHE A 245 -10.28 -11.12 -3.46
N GLY A 246 -11.44 -11.78 -3.43
CA GLY A 246 -12.60 -11.36 -4.23
C GLY A 246 -12.63 -11.89 -5.67
N SER A 247 -13.65 -11.45 -6.42
CA SER A 247 -13.87 -11.84 -7.82
C SER A 247 -12.75 -11.34 -8.72
N GLU A 248 -12.22 -10.17 -8.43
CA GLU A 248 -11.20 -9.49 -9.22
C GLU A 248 -9.86 -10.21 -9.09
N ALA A 249 -9.50 -10.69 -7.90
CA ALA A 249 -8.31 -11.52 -7.70
C ALA A 249 -8.44 -12.91 -8.36
N LYS A 250 -9.66 -13.43 -8.52
CA LYS A 250 -9.93 -14.71 -9.22
C LYS A 250 -9.93 -14.55 -10.75
N ALA A 251 -10.41 -13.40 -11.24
CA ALA A 251 -10.51 -13.09 -12.67
C ALA A 251 -9.20 -12.53 -13.24
N SER A 252 -8.40 -11.86 -12.43
CA SER A 252 -7.05 -11.41 -12.81
C SER A 252 -6.04 -12.53 -12.65
N ALA A 253 -5.02 -12.53 -13.51
CA ALA A 253 -3.87 -13.41 -13.29
C ALA A 253 -3.16 -12.97 -12.00
N SER A 254 -2.52 -13.92 -11.30
CA SER A 254 -1.67 -13.68 -10.12
C SER A 254 -0.65 -12.53 -10.27
N SER A 255 -0.39 -12.07 -11.50
CA SER A 255 0.45 -10.91 -11.82
C SER A 255 -0.15 -9.58 -11.38
N ASP A 256 -1.47 -9.39 -11.41
CA ASP A 256 -2.09 -8.10 -11.06
C ASP A 256 -1.92 -7.82 -9.56
N ALA A 257 -2.07 -8.85 -8.72
CA ALA A 257 -1.82 -8.76 -7.28
C ALA A 257 -0.36 -8.40 -6.94
N ASN A 258 0.58 -8.63 -7.86
CA ASN A 258 2.01 -8.36 -7.71
C ASN A 258 2.45 -7.02 -8.33
N ASN A 259 1.57 -6.39 -9.13
CA ASN A 259 1.86 -5.16 -9.88
C ASN A 259 0.92 -4.01 -9.45
N PRO A 260 1.17 -3.38 -8.28
CA PRO A 260 0.45 -2.19 -7.90
C PRO A 260 0.67 -1.04 -8.89
N PHE A 261 -0.26 -0.08 -8.92
CA PHE A 261 -0.13 1.09 -9.77
C PHE A 261 0.84 2.12 -9.19
N LEU A 262 1.45 2.95 -10.04
CA LEU A 262 2.28 4.08 -9.62
C LEU A 262 2.24 5.20 -10.66
N TYR A 263 1.91 6.40 -10.20
CA TYR A 263 2.00 7.66 -10.93
C TYR A 263 2.82 8.66 -10.14
N ILE A 264 3.77 9.32 -10.81
CA ILE A 264 4.62 10.35 -10.21
C ILE A 264 4.45 11.66 -10.97
N VAL A 265 3.99 12.70 -10.29
CA VAL A 265 3.98 14.06 -10.81
C VAL A 265 5.17 14.81 -10.24
N LEU A 266 5.97 15.39 -11.12
CA LEU A 266 7.06 16.29 -10.73
C LEU A 266 6.53 17.70 -10.43
N PRO A 267 7.25 18.48 -9.59
CA PRO A 267 7.04 19.92 -9.51
C PRO A 267 7.04 20.54 -10.90
N LYS A 268 6.16 21.51 -11.13
CA LYS A 268 5.90 22.13 -12.44
C LYS A 268 7.16 22.64 -13.11
N ILE A 269 8.10 23.18 -12.33
CA ILE A 269 9.40 23.67 -12.83
C ILE A 269 10.30 22.57 -13.40
N HIS A 270 10.11 21.32 -12.97
CA HIS A 270 10.88 20.17 -13.47
C HIS A 270 10.16 19.39 -14.57
N ARG A 271 8.91 19.72 -14.90
CA ARG A 271 8.20 19.10 -16.03
C ARG A 271 8.85 19.55 -17.34
N LEU A 272 9.02 18.59 -18.26
CA LEU A 272 9.72 18.77 -19.55
C LEU A 272 11.22 19.14 -19.41
N SER A 273 11.80 18.92 -18.23
CA SER A 273 13.25 19.05 -18.02
C SER A 273 13.98 17.71 -18.22
N LYS A 274 15.31 17.73 -18.15
CA LYS A 274 16.13 16.50 -18.14
C LYS A 274 15.77 15.56 -16.97
N LEU A 275 15.36 16.10 -15.83
CA LEU A 275 14.85 15.29 -14.70
C LEU A 275 13.60 14.51 -15.12
N HIS A 276 12.69 15.15 -15.86
CA HIS A 276 11.48 14.50 -16.36
C HIS A 276 11.81 13.42 -17.39
N GLU A 277 12.74 13.70 -18.31
CA GLU A 277 13.23 12.69 -19.27
C GLU A 277 13.86 11.50 -18.55
N GLN A 278 14.63 11.74 -17.49
CA GLN A 278 15.24 10.68 -16.70
C GLN A 278 14.19 9.83 -15.97
N LEU A 279 13.20 10.46 -15.35
CA LEU A 279 12.08 9.76 -14.72
C LEU A 279 11.29 8.91 -15.73
N LEU A 280 11.07 9.43 -16.95
CA LEU A 280 10.42 8.70 -18.05
C LEU A 280 11.22 7.47 -18.50
N LYS A 281 12.56 7.57 -18.57
CA LYS A 281 13.42 6.42 -18.86
C LYS A 281 13.28 5.35 -17.78
N ASN A 282 13.38 5.76 -16.51
CA ASN A 282 13.28 4.85 -15.38
C ASN A 282 11.89 4.20 -15.26
N SER A 283 10.83 4.85 -15.77
CA SER A 283 9.47 4.29 -15.75
C SER A 283 9.26 3.10 -16.67
N GLN A 284 10.21 2.84 -17.57
CA GLN A 284 10.22 1.66 -18.44
C GLN A 284 10.84 0.42 -17.77
N GLU A 285 11.49 0.59 -16.63
CA GLU A 285 12.18 -0.48 -15.89
C GLU A 285 11.31 -1.04 -14.76
N ILE A 286 11.72 -2.21 -14.24
CA ILE A 286 11.12 -2.76 -13.02
C ILE A 286 11.59 -1.94 -11.82
N VAL A 287 10.65 -1.46 -11.02
CA VAL A 287 10.91 -0.69 -9.79
C VAL A 287 10.21 -1.33 -8.60
N THR A 288 10.64 -0.97 -7.39
CA THR A 288 10.15 -1.50 -6.12
C THR A 288 9.92 -0.37 -5.12
N HIS A 289 9.34 -0.72 -3.98
CA HIS A 289 9.15 0.20 -2.86
C HIS A 289 10.49 0.74 -2.29
N HIS A 290 11.60 0.01 -2.42
CA HIS A 290 12.93 0.50 -2.07
C HIS A 290 13.37 1.67 -2.97
N ASP A 291 13.06 1.62 -4.27
CA ASP A 291 13.41 2.72 -5.17
C ASP A 291 12.64 4.00 -4.81
N LEU A 292 11.38 3.86 -4.38
CA LEU A 292 10.59 4.97 -3.87
C LEU A 292 11.19 5.54 -2.57
N HIS A 293 11.62 4.69 -1.65
CA HIS A 293 12.32 5.12 -0.43
C HIS A 293 13.58 5.92 -0.77
N SER A 294 14.45 5.35 -1.61
CA SER A 294 15.65 6.01 -2.11
C SER A 294 15.34 7.33 -2.82
N THR A 295 14.23 7.42 -3.56
CA THR A 295 13.77 8.65 -4.21
C THR A 295 13.37 9.72 -3.19
N LEU A 296 12.64 9.35 -2.13
CA LEU A 296 12.24 10.27 -1.08
C LEU A 296 13.47 10.81 -0.33
N LYS A 297 14.46 9.95 -0.04
CA LYS A 297 15.74 10.41 0.54
C LYS A 297 16.52 11.32 -0.42
N ASP A 298 16.54 11.01 -1.72
CA ASP A 298 17.20 11.83 -2.75
C ASP A 298 16.58 13.23 -2.84
N ILE A 299 15.24 13.33 -2.84
CA ILE A 299 14.49 14.59 -2.80
C ILE A 299 14.84 15.41 -1.54
N LEU A 300 14.97 14.76 -0.39
CA LEU A 300 15.19 15.43 0.88
C LEU A 300 16.64 15.92 1.05
N TYR A 301 17.62 15.07 0.75
CA TYR A 301 19.00 15.28 1.18
C TYR A 301 19.96 15.66 0.06
N PHE A 302 19.75 15.21 -1.18
CA PHE A 302 20.80 15.26 -2.20
C PHE A 302 20.44 16.12 -3.42
N GLN A 303 19.26 15.93 -4.00
CA GLN A 303 18.81 16.73 -5.15
C GLN A 303 18.72 18.24 -4.90
N PRO A 304 18.36 18.74 -3.69
CA PRO A 304 18.35 20.18 -3.42
C PRO A 304 19.70 20.86 -3.63
N GLU A 305 20.83 20.16 -3.40
CA GLU A 305 22.19 20.72 -3.55
C GLU A 305 22.53 21.06 -5.00
N SER A 306 22.01 20.27 -5.95
CA SER A 306 22.22 20.47 -7.38
C SER A 306 21.04 21.19 -8.06
N MET A 307 20.05 21.67 -7.30
CA MET A 307 18.79 22.19 -7.84
C MET A 307 18.11 21.19 -8.80
N PHE A 308 18.15 19.90 -8.44
CA PHE A 308 17.56 18.80 -9.20
C PHE A 308 18.15 18.61 -10.62
N THR A 309 19.44 18.91 -10.78
CA THR A 309 20.15 18.75 -12.07
C THR A 309 21.13 17.58 -12.10
N ASP A 310 21.46 17.03 -10.93
CA ASP A 310 22.33 15.87 -10.80
C ASP A 310 21.52 14.58 -11.04
N LEU A 311 21.74 13.99 -12.22
CA LEU A 311 21.07 12.79 -12.69
C LEU A 311 21.97 11.56 -12.64
N GLU A 312 23.22 11.68 -12.21
CA GLU A 312 24.16 10.57 -12.21
C GLU A 312 23.75 9.50 -11.19
N TYR A 313 24.08 8.25 -11.50
CA TYR A 313 23.86 7.14 -10.59
C TYR A 313 24.51 7.41 -9.23
N LYS A 314 23.74 7.18 -8.17
CA LYS A 314 24.19 7.32 -6.80
C LYS A 314 23.62 6.19 -5.95
N ARG A 315 24.51 5.49 -5.24
CA ARG A 315 24.13 4.52 -4.21
C ARG A 315 23.98 5.23 -2.87
N PHE A 316 22.91 4.90 -2.14
CA PHE A 316 22.66 5.43 -0.79
C PHE A 316 22.94 4.36 0.25
N ASP A 317 23.84 4.63 1.19
CA ASP A 317 24.18 3.67 2.25
C ASP A 317 22.97 3.37 3.17
N SER A 318 22.02 4.31 3.28
CA SER A 318 20.83 4.16 4.11
C SER A 318 19.83 3.12 3.59
N ASP A 319 19.85 2.83 2.29
CA ASP A 319 18.96 1.86 1.63
C ASP A 319 19.73 1.15 0.50
N PRO A 320 20.48 0.09 0.83
CA PRO A 320 21.35 -0.59 -0.14
C PRO A 320 20.56 -1.36 -1.21
N HIS A 321 19.23 -1.39 -1.12
CA HIS A 321 18.33 -2.17 -1.94
C HIS A 321 17.59 -1.34 -3.01
N GLY A 322 17.58 -0.02 -2.87
CA GLY A 322 16.85 0.90 -3.74
C GLY A 322 17.76 1.79 -4.59
N SER A 323 17.21 2.39 -5.63
CA SER A 323 17.83 3.45 -6.42
C SER A 323 16.83 4.57 -6.64
N SER A 324 17.27 5.83 -6.52
CA SER A 324 16.39 6.97 -6.80
C SER A 324 15.88 6.94 -8.24
N LEU A 325 14.58 7.12 -8.40
CA LEU A 325 13.91 7.20 -9.70
C LEU A 325 14.23 8.50 -10.44
N LEU A 326 14.90 9.45 -9.79
CA LEU A 326 15.32 10.74 -10.37
C LEU A 326 16.71 10.70 -11.02
N ARG A 327 17.44 9.59 -10.84
CA ARG A 327 18.82 9.41 -11.30
C ARG A 327 18.92 8.24 -12.28
N GLU A 328 20.02 8.16 -13.01
CA GLU A 328 20.36 6.95 -13.75
C GLU A 328 20.48 5.76 -12.79
N PHE A 329 19.98 4.61 -13.23
CA PHE A 329 20.22 3.35 -12.52
C PHE A 329 21.65 2.88 -12.71
N GLU A 330 22.07 1.92 -11.88
CA GLU A 330 23.44 1.41 -11.87
C GLU A 330 23.92 0.97 -13.26
N PRO A 331 25.01 1.57 -13.79
CA PRO A 331 25.51 1.25 -15.12
C PRO A 331 25.85 -0.24 -15.25
N GLY A 332 25.36 -0.85 -16.34
CA GLY A 332 25.62 -2.27 -16.63
C GLY A 332 24.77 -3.27 -15.84
N VAL A 333 23.90 -2.82 -14.93
CA VAL A 333 23.00 -3.71 -14.17
C VAL A 333 21.59 -3.65 -14.74
N VAL A 334 21.17 -4.75 -15.37
CA VAL A 334 19.79 -4.89 -15.86
C VAL A 334 18.85 -5.15 -14.70
N ARG A 335 17.76 -4.39 -14.61
CA ARG A 335 16.76 -4.52 -13.55
C ARG A 335 15.82 -5.69 -13.85
N THR A 336 15.83 -6.68 -12.98
CA THR A 336 15.04 -7.91 -13.09
C THR A 336 14.63 -8.37 -11.69
N CYS A 337 13.66 -9.29 -11.57
CA CYS A 337 13.37 -9.93 -10.28
C CYS A 337 14.58 -10.68 -9.70
N LYS A 338 15.58 -11.05 -10.51
CA LYS A 338 16.83 -11.66 -10.04
C LYS A 338 17.75 -10.62 -9.39
N THR A 339 17.84 -9.41 -9.93
CA THR A 339 18.77 -8.36 -9.48
C THR A 339 18.19 -7.43 -8.41
N LEU A 340 16.86 -7.35 -8.29
CA LEU A 340 16.15 -6.55 -7.29
C LEU A 340 15.69 -7.40 -6.11
N PRO A 341 15.39 -6.83 -4.93
CA PRO A 341 14.93 -7.56 -3.72
C PRO A 341 13.47 -8.07 -3.83
N ILE A 342 13.12 -8.71 -4.95
CA ILE A 342 11.77 -9.24 -5.23
C ILE A 342 11.76 -10.77 -5.02
N PRO A 343 10.99 -11.32 -4.06
CA PRO A 343 10.79 -12.76 -3.94
C PRO A 343 10.31 -13.39 -5.25
N PHE A 344 10.75 -14.62 -5.56
CA PHE A 344 10.39 -15.31 -6.81
C PHE A 344 8.86 -15.35 -7.04
N GLN A 345 8.10 -15.64 -5.97
CA GLN A 345 6.64 -15.68 -5.99
C GLN A 345 5.94 -14.34 -6.28
N TYR A 346 6.62 -13.21 -6.03
CA TYR A 346 6.08 -11.87 -6.27
C TYR A 346 6.58 -11.26 -7.58
N CYS A 347 7.41 -11.98 -8.33
CA CYS A 347 7.90 -11.48 -9.60
C CYS A 347 6.76 -11.28 -10.61
N ILE A 348 6.69 -10.08 -11.22
CA ILE A 348 5.71 -9.75 -12.26
C ILE A 348 6.12 -10.25 -13.66
N CYS A 349 7.36 -10.74 -13.82
CA CYS A 349 7.82 -11.30 -15.09
C CYS A 349 6.95 -12.51 -15.48
N GLN A 350 6.55 -12.54 -16.74
CA GLN A 350 5.72 -13.60 -17.29
C GLN A 350 6.60 -14.79 -17.66
N TYR A 351 6.57 -15.84 -16.83
CA TYR A 351 7.20 -17.12 -17.13
C TYR A 351 6.20 -18.05 -17.82
N LYS A 352 6.64 -18.78 -18.86
CA LYS A 352 5.79 -19.80 -19.48
C LYS A 352 5.56 -20.92 -18.48
N LYS A 353 4.30 -21.33 -18.33
CA LYS A 353 3.88 -22.42 -17.44
C LYS A 353 2.95 -23.37 -18.18
N GLU A 354 2.95 -24.64 -17.78
CA GLU A 354 1.99 -25.63 -18.26
C GLU A 354 1.32 -26.35 -17.10
N ILE A 355 0.07 -26.79 -17.31
CA ILE A 355 -0.65 -27.57 -16.31
C ILE A 355 0.00 -28.96 -16.22
N PHE A 356 0.54 -29.26 -15.04
CA PHE A 356 1.17 -30.54 -14.73
C PHE A 356 0.12 -31.51 -14.16
N ARG A 357 0.08 -32.75 -14.68
CA ARG A 357 -1.03 -33.70 -14.45
C ARG A 357 -0.61 -35.09 -13.96
N GLU A 358 0.68 -35.33 -13.72
CA GLU A 358 1.14 -36.64 -13.25
C GLU A 358 0.64 -36.88 -11.81
N HIS A 359 -0.28 -37.84 -11.65
CA HIS A 359 -1.08 -37.98 -10.43
C HIS A 359 -0.22 -38.19 -9.17
N GLU A 360 0.74 -39.12 -9.20
CA GLU A 360 1.58 -39.44 -8.04
C GLU A 360 2.42 -38.23 -7.61
N LYS A 361 3.03 -37.54 -8.57
CA LYS A 361 3.84 -36.35 -8.32
C LYS A 361 3.00 -35.17 -7.83
N VAL A 362 1.81 -34.95 -8.38
CA VAL A 362 0.87 -33.91 -7.90
C VAL A 362 0.51 -34.15 -6.43
N VAL A 363 0.22 -35.40 -6.05
CA VAL A 363 -0.05 -35.77 -4.66
C VAL A 363 1.17 -35.57 -3.77
N ALA A 364 2.37 -35.95 -4.24
CA ALA A 364 3.62 -35.75 -3.51
C ALA A 364 3.91 -34.27 -3.24
N LEU A 365 3.76 -33.40 -4.24
CA LEU A 365 3.92 -31.96 -4.11
C LEU A 365 2.94 -31.37 -3.10
N GLY A 366 1.67 -31.78 -3.14
CA GLY A 366 0.66 -31.30 -2.19
C GLY A 366 0.93 -31.73 -0.75
N LYS A 367 1.37 -32.97 -0.53
CA LYS A 367 1.77 -33.46 0.79
C LYS A 367 2.99 -32.71 1.30
N PHE A 368 3.99 -32.49 0.45
CA PHE A 368 5.18 -31.70 0.77
C PHE A 368 4.82 -30.26 1.16
N ALA A 369 3.95 -29.60 0.40
CA ALA A 369 3.50 -28.24 0.69
C ALA A 369 2.78 -28.14 2.04
N ALA A 370 1.86 -29.07 2.35
CA ALA A 370 1.19 -29.11 3.64
C ALA A 370 2.16 -29.38 4.81
N ALA A 371 3.15 -30.26 4.61
CA ALA A 371 4.20 -30.50 5.58
C ALA A 371 5.08 -29.25 5.81
N GLY A 372 5.31 -28.45 4.77
CA GLY A 372 6.01 -27.17 4.87
C GLY A 372 5.30 -26.18 5.80
N ILE A 373 3.96 -26.07 5.72
CA ILE A 373 3.17 -25.26 6.68
C ILE A 373 3.36 -25.80 8.10
N ALA A 374 3.24 -27.12 8.30
CA ALA A 374 3.42 -27.74 9.61
C ALA A 374 4.81 -27.47 10.19
N SER A 375 5.85 -27.55 9.36
CA SER A 375 7.24 -27.29 9.75
C SER A 375 7.48 -25.82 10.14
N ILE A 376 6.82 -24.86 9.47
CA ILE A 376 6.83 -23.45 9.89
C ILE A 376 6.18 -23.31 11.27
N LEU A 377 5.00 -23.89 11.50
CA LEU A 377 4.35 -23.79 12.81
C LEU A 377 5.17 -24.46 13.93
N GLU A 378 5.90 -25.53 13.61
CA GLU A 378 6.79 -26.22 14.54
C GLU A 378 8.05 -25.42 14.85
N SER A 379 8.68 -24.79 13.86
CA SER A 379 9.90 -23.98 14.07
C SER A 379 9.65 -22.75 14.93
N TYR A 380 8.42 -22.24 14.96
CA TYR A 380 7.97 -21.19 15.86
C TYR A 380 7.41 -21.71 17.20
N ASN A 381 7.45 -23.02 17.45
CA ASN A 381 6.92 -23.67 18.66
C ASN A 381 5.43 -23.38 18.93
N VAL A 382 4.61 -23.26 17.88
CA VAL A 382 3.16 -22.95 18.00
C VAL A 382 2.25 -24.09 17.56
N SER A 383 2.79 -25.23 17.12
CA SER A 383 2.01 -26.41 16.67
C SER A 383 0.98 -26.92 17.69
N SER A 384 1.19 -26.69 18.99
CA SER A 384 0.23 -27.07 20.03
C SER A 384 -1.04 -26.21 20.03
N GLN A 385 -0.97 -24.97 19.54
CA GLN A 385 -2.08 -24.01 19.48
C GLN A 385 -2.90 -24.15 18.20
N CYS A 386 -2.30 -24.64 17.13
CA CYS A 386 -2.92 -24.80 15.82
C CYS A 386 -3.43 -26.22 15.56
N GLU A 387 -4.52 -26.33 14.81
CA GLU A 387 -5.04 -27.59 14.28
C GLU A 387 -4.00 -28.30 13.41
N LYS A 388 -4.11 -29.63 13.36
CA LYS A 388 -3.14 -30.43 12.62
C LYS A 388 -3.27 -30.14 11.12
N ILE A 389 -2.16 -29.75 10.51
CA ILE A 389 -2.10 -29.53 9.06
C ILE A 389 -1.96 -30.87 8.34
N ALA A 390 -2.86 -31.13 7.40
CA ALA A 390 -2.77 -32.23 6.44
C ALA A 390 -3.31 -31.77 5.09
N MET A 391 -2.76 -32.28 3.98
CA MET A 391 -3.27 -31.97 2.65
C MET A 391 -4.65 -32.61 2.45
N TYR A 392 -5.65 -31.82 2.06
CA TYR A 392 -6.95 -32.33 1.63
C TYR A 392 -6.98 -32.55 0.12
N LYS A 393 -6.74 -31.49 -0.66
CA LYS A 393 -6.88 -31.51 -2.11
C LYS A 393 -5.88 -30.58 -2.79
N VAL A 394 -5.34 -31.01 -3.92
CA VAL A 394 -4.61 -30.16 -4.85
C VAL A 394 -5.55 -29.70 -5.95
N PHE A 395 -5.64 -28.40 -6.18
CA PHE A 395 -6.50 -27.80 -7.21
C PHE A 395 -5.76 -27.61 -8.52
N LYS A 396 -4.49 -27.20 -8.45
CA LYS A 396 -3.70 -26.85 -9.62
C LYS A 396 -2.22 -27.06 -9.34
N VAL A 397 -1.50 -27.61 -10.31
CA VAL A 397 -0.03 -27.60 -10.37
C VAL A 397 0.37 -27.06 -11.73
N GLU A 398 1.23 -26.06 -11.73
CA GLU A 398 1.78 -25.47 -12.95
C GLU A 398 3.29 -25.62 -12.95
N LYS A 399 3.83 -26.30 -13.95
CA LYS A 399 5.28 -26.45 -14.14
C LYS A 399 5.81 -25.30 -14.99
N TYR A 400 6.92 -24.69 -14.56
CA TYR A 400 7.61 -23.66 -15.32
C TYR A 400 8.34 -24.28 -16.52
N ILE A 401 8.26 -23.62 -17.69
CA ILE A 401 8.80 -24.09 -18.97
C ILE A 401 9.87 -23.13 -19.47
N GLY A 402 11.00 -23.67 -19.91
CA GLY A 402 12.01 -22.91 -20.66
C GLY A 402 12.84 -21.94 -19.82
N GLN A 403 13.11 -22.24 -18.54
CA GLN A 403 14.31 -21.66 -17.95
C GLN A 403 15.51 -22.26 -18.70
N ASN A 404 16.24 -21.42 -19.43
CA ASN A 404 17.61 -21.70 -19.83
C ASN A 404 18.49 -21.79 -18.56
N THR A 405 18.30 -22.81 -17.74
CA THR A 405 19.34 -23.34 -16.87
C THR A 405 19.99 -24.44 -17.67
N SER A 406 20.91 -24.05 -18.56
CA SER A 406 21.63 -24.95 -19.47
C SER A 406 22.54 -25.99 -18.78
N THR A 407 22.30 -26.31 -17.50
CA THR A 407 23.12 -27.23 -16.70
C THR A 407 22.39 -28.00 -15.60
N SER A 408 21.09 -27.79 -15.31
CA SER A 408 20.44 -28.44 -14.15
C SER A 408 19.08 -29.04 -14.50
N ASN A 409 18.89 -30.34 -14.24
CA ASN A 409 17.61 -31.06 -14.34
C ASN A 409 16.58 -30.63 -13.26
N GLU A 410 16.59 -29.35 -12.86
CA GLU A 410 15.69 -28.80 -11.86
C GLU A 410 14.32 -28.54 -12.45
N SER A 411 13.27 -28.77 -11.65
CA SER A 411 11.90 -28.44 -12.02
C SER A 411 11.29 -27.48 -11.00
N TYR A 412 10.59 -26.45 -11.49
CA TYR A 412 9.88 -25.50 -10.63
C TYR A 412 8.38 -25.63 -10.86
N PHE A 413 7.62 -25.61 -9.77
CA PHE A 413 6.17 -25.79 -9.77
C PHE A 413 5.50 -24.69 -8.96
N ASP A 414 4.40 -24.12 -9.45
CA ASP A 414 3.41 -23.44 -8.61
C ASP A 414 2.33 -24.45 -8.22
N ILE A 415 2.09 -24.63 -6.92
CA ILE A 415 1.00 -25.49 -6.43
C ILE A 415 -0.08 -24.66 -5.71
N ILE A 416 -1.34 -24.98 -6.01
CA ILE A 416 -2.51 -24.49 -5.26
C ILE A 416 -3.20 -25.69 -4.61
N PHE A 417 -3.31 -25.67 -3.28
CA PHE A 417 -3.87 -26.77 -2.49
C PHE A 417 -4.69 -26.25 -1.31
N SER A 418 -5.50 -27.13 -0.71
CA SER A 418 -6.16 -26.88 0.57
C SER A 418 -5.76 -27.90 1.63
N VAL A 419 -5.88 -27.48 2.89
CA VAL A 419 -5.68 -28.32 4.07
C VAL A 419 -6.99 -29.00 4.49
N ALA A 420 -6.88 -30.11 5.21
CA ALA A 420 -8.00 -30.91 5.70
C ALA A 420 -8.53 -30.38 7.04
N GLU A 421 -9.85 -30.46 7.20
CA GLU A 421 -10.52 -30.13 8.46
C GLU A 421 -9.95 -30.96 9.63
N PRO A 422 -9.85 -30.37 10.84
CA PRO A 422 -10.38 -29.06 11.25
C PRO A 422 -9.51 -27.86 10.85
N ALA A 423 -8.32 -28.06 10.26
CA ALA A 423 -7.55 -26.95 9.72
C ALA A 423 -8.22 -26.37 8.46
N GLU A 424 -8.18 -25.05 8.31
CA GLU A 424 -8.84 -24.35 7.21
C GLU A 424 -7.84 -23.50 6.43
N GLY A 425 -7.88 -23.63 5.10
CA GLY A 425 -7.14 -22.73 4.22
C GLY A 425 -6.91 -23.28 2.82
N GLN A 426 -6.79 -22.35 1.88
CA GLN A 426 -6.30 -22.60 0.53
C GLN A 426 -5.03 -21.78 0.33
N PHE A 427 -3.97 -22.42 -0.12
CA PHE A 427 -2.64 -21.85 -0.19
C PHE A 427 -2.03 -22.02 -1.58
N LYS A 428 -1.18 -21.06 -1.94
CA LYS A 428 -0.26 -21.13 -3.06
C LYS A 428 1.17 -21.02 -2.56
N ILE A 429 2.05 -21.86 -3.10
CA ILE A 429 3.50 -21.77 -2.88
C ILE A 429 4.24 -22.31 -4.10
N PRO A 430 5.39 -21.72 -4.49
CA PRO A 430 6.30 -22.34 -5.44
C PRO A 430 7.15 -23.44 -4.76
N ILE A 431 7.40 -24.53 -5.48
CA ILE A 431 8.26 -25.65 -5.07
C ILE A 431 9.32 -25.87 -6.13
N ARG A 432 10.56 -26.04 -5.68
CA ARG A 432 11.69 -26.50 -6.48
C ARG A 432 11.88 -27.99 -6.26
N GLU A 433 12.10 -28.70 -7.35
CA GLU A 433 12.63 -30.05 -7.35
C GLU A 433 14.06 -29.99 -7.88
N ASP A 434 15.02 -30.49 -7.11
CA ASP A 434 16.41 -30.59 -7.53
C ASP A 434 16.63 -31.75 -8.52
N GLU A 435 17.86 -31.87 -9.03
CA GLU A 435 18.24 -32.93 -9.97
C GLU A 435 18.15 -34.36 -9.41
N HIS A 436 18.09 -34.52 -8.09
CA HIS A 436 17.97 -35.79 -7.38
C HIS A 436 16.51 -36.12 -7.03
N GLY A 437 15.57 -35.24 -7.37
CA GLY A 437 14.14 -35.38 -7.05
C GLY A 437 13.77 -34.89 -5.64
N ASN A 438 14.68 -34.24 -4.91
CA ASN A 438 14.39 -33.65 -3.61
C ASN A 438 13.54 -32.39 -3.79
N LEU A 439 12.56 -32.22 -2.92
CA LEU A 439 11.66 -31.09 -2.93
C LEU A 439 12.13 -30.03 -1.92
N GLU A 440 12.12 -28.77 -2.34
CA GLU A 440 12.36 -27.60 -1.52
C GLU A 440 11.27 -26.55 -1.78
N LEU A 441 10.88 -25.81 -0.73
CA LEU A 441 10.09 -24.60 -0.94
C LEU A 441 10.96 -23.59 -1.70
N ALA A 442 10.37 -22.93 -2.69
CA ALA A 442 11.05 -21.95 -3.56
C ALA A 442 10.46 -20.54 -3.39
N GLY A 443 9.95 -20.27 -2.18
CA GLY A 443 9.19 -19.09 -1.85
C GLY A 443 9.17 -18.87 -0.33
N ASP A 444 9.14 -17.60 0.07
CA ASP A 444 9.31 -17.20 1.47
C ASP A 444 8.10 -17.45 2.33
N GLN A 445 6.90 -17.40 1.73
CA GLN A 445 5.64 -17.49 2.45
C GLN A 445 4.58 -18.21 1.64
N PHE A 446 3.79 -19.03 2.34
CA PHE A 446 2.56 -19.57 1.80
C PHE A 446 1.55 -18.45 1.58
N GLN A 447 1.19 -18.19 0.33
CA GLN A 447 0.17 -17.22 0.01
C GLN A 447 -1.20 -17.82 0.31
N ARG A 448 -1.85 -17.32 1.35
CA ARG A 448 -3.25 -17.62 1.67
C ARG A 448 -4.17 -17.00 0.60
N LEU A 449 -4.96 -17.82 -0.08
CA LEU A 449 -5.82 -17.41 -1.21
C LEU A 449 -7.27 -17.09 -0.81
N ILE A 450 -7.66 -17.42 0.41
CA ILE A 450 -9.00 -17.15 0.95
C ILE A 450 -8.86 -16.46 2.31
N PRO A 451 -9.78 -15.55 2.67
CA PRO A 451 -9.78 -14.95 4.00
C PRO A 451 -9.71 -16.01 5.11
N TYR A 452 -9.02 -15.69 6.20
CA TYR A 452 -8.88 -16.58 7.36
C TYR A 452 -9.70 -16.11 8.56
N GLY A 453 -10.29 -14.91 8.52
CA GLY A 453 -11.13 -14.37 9.60
C GLY A 453 -10.46 -14.53 10.96
N HIS A 454 -11.20 -15.11 11.90
CA HIS A 454 -10.75 -15.35 13.28
C HIS A 454 -9.99 -16.68 13.49
N ASN A 455 -9.68 -17.41 12.41
CA ASN A 455 -9.07 -18.74 12.55
C ASN A 455 -7.66 -18.67 13.16
N GLY A 456 -6.94 -17.56 12.95
CA GLY A 456 -5.55 -17.39 13.37
C GLY A 456 -5.37 -16.60 14.67
N ASP A 457 -6.44 -16.21 15.38
CA ASP A 457 -6.40 -15.21 16.47
C ASP A 457 -5.51 -15.59 17.67
N CYS A 458 -5.21 -16.88 17.84
CA CYS A 458 -4.25 -17.34 18.86
C CYS A 458 -2.79 -16.97 18.53
N MET A 459 -2.49 -16.56 17.29
CA MET A 459 -1.15 -16.18 16.86
C MET A 459 -0.95 -14.67 16.99
N ARG A 460 0.02 -14.26 17.83
CA ARG A 460 0.50 -12.86 17.84
C ARG A 460 1.31 -12.51 16.60
N ASN A 461 2.12 -13.46 16.14
CA ASN A 461 2.94 -13.27 14.95
C ASN A 461 2.06 -13.29 13.70
N TYR A 462 1.99 -12.14 13.04
CA TYR A 462 1.19 -11.95 11.85
C TYR A 462 1.59 -12.84 10.66
N LEU A 463 2.83 -13.29 10.64
CA LEU A 463 3.34 -14.22 9.62
C LEU A 463 2.70 -15.61 9.77
N LEU A 464 2.26 -15.95 10.99
CA LEU A 464 1.69 -17.26 11.33
C LEU A 464 0.15 -17.25 11.32
N GLN A 465 -0.49 -16.09 11.54
CA GLN A 465 -1.95 -15.96 11.54
C GLN A 465 -2.62 -16.59 10.29
N PRO A 466 -2.14 -16.38 9.05
CA PRO A 466 -2.77 -16.98 7.87
C PRO A 466 -2.61 -18.50 7.76
N LEU A 467 -1.63 -19.07 8.48
CA LEU A 467 -1.24 -20.48 8.41
C LEU A 467 -1.94 -21.33 9.47
N CYS A 468 -2.37 -20.72 10.58
CA CYS A 468 -2.92 -21.40 11.74
C CYS A 468 -4.46 -21.40 11.71
N THR A 469 -5.05 -22.52 12.14
CA THR A 469 -6.45 -22.57 12.62
C THR A 469 -6.39 -22.96 14.10
N CYS A 470 -6.91 -22.15 15.01
CA CYS A 470 -6.72 -22.36 16.45
C CYS A 470 -7.56 -23.55 16.98
N LYS A 471 -6.94 -24.46 17.75
CA LYS A 471 -7.56 -25.69 18.31
C LYS A 471 -8.71 -25.44 19.28
N ASN A 472 -8.57 -24.42 20.10
CA ASN A 472 -9.53 -24.09 21.15
C ASN A 472 -10.06 -22.68 20.88
N ARG A 473 -11.22 -22.56 20.23
CA ARG A 473 -11.93 -21.27 20.08
C ARG A 473 -12.36 -20.64 21.43
N THR A 474 -12.02 -21.26 22.57
CA THR A 474 -12.26 -20.77 23.93
C THR A 474 -11.22 -19.74 24.35
N THR A 475 -11.36 -18.54 23.79
CA THR A 475 -11.52 -17.24 24.46
C THR A 475 -11.19 -16.23 23.39
N VAL A 476 -12.24 -15.68 22.78
CA VAL A 476 -12.19 -14.32 22.27
C VAL A 476 -11.59 -13.51 23.42
N LEU A 477 -10.34 -13.07 23.29
CA LEU A 477 -9.95 -11.84 23.95
C LEU A 477 -11.00 -10.86 23.44
N PRO A 478 -11.90 -10.33 24.29
CA PRO A 478 -12.84 -9.34 23.83
C PRO A 478 -12.00 -8.29 23.10
N ALA A 479 -12.45 -7.89 21.91
CA ALA A 479 -11.99 -6.65 21.29
C ALA A 479 -11.79 -5.67 22.44
N THR A 480 -10.56 -5.22 22.64
CA THR A 480 -10.24 -4.34 23.75
C THR A 480 -11.14 -3.14 23.61
N THR A 481 -12.25 -3.16 24.35
CA THR A 481 -12.89 -1.97 24.81
C THR A 481 -11.79 -1.24 25.55
N SER A 482 -11.42 -0.08 25.02
CA SER A 482 -10.48 0.86 25.59
C SER A 482 -10.62 0.81 27.12
N PRO A 483 -9.53 0.60 27.89
CA PRO A 483 -9.65 0.59 29.34
C PRO A 483 -10.21 1.94 29.74
N THR A 484 -11.43 1.94 30.27
CA THR A 484 -12.03 3.06 30.99
C THR A 484 -11.17 3.29 32.23
N LYS A 485 -10.04 4.00 32.04
CA LYS A 485 -9.38 4.68 33.15
C LYS A 485 -10.31 5.78 33.58
N SER A 486 -11.07 5.50 34.63
CA SER A 486 -11.70 6.51 35.46
C SER A 486 -10.62 7.49 35.93
N LEU A 487 -10.59 8.68 35.34
CA LEU A 487 -9.85 9.79 35.91
C LEU A 487 -10.57 10.23 37.21
N PRO A 488 -9.82 10.55 38.28
CA PRO A 488 -10.41 11.00 39.53
C PRO A 488 -11.11 12.35 39.32
N THR A 489 -12.33 12.43 39.86
CA THR A 489 -13.19 13.61 39.91
C THR A 489 -12.43 14.80 40.50
N ARG A 490 -12.16 15.82 39.68
CA ARG A 490 -11.78 17.16 40.16
C ARG A 490 -13.01 17.78 40.82
N LYS A 491 -12.92 18.04 42.13
CA LYS A 491 -13.90 18.80 42.90
C LYS A 491 -14.11 20.18 42.28
N ASN A 492 -15.40 20.55 42.20
CA ASN A 492 -15.90 21.87 41.85
C ASN A 492 -15.23 22.99 42.67
N GLY A 493 -14.65 23.96 41.97
CA GLY A 493 -14.46 25.32 42.46
C GLY A 493 -15.49 26.22 41.77
N THR A 494 -16.45 26.67 42.55
CA THR A 494 -17.51 27.63 42.20
C THR A 494 -16.92 28.96 41.74
N ALA A 495 -17.37 29.47 40.60
CA ALA A 495 -17.36 30.90 40.30
C ALA A 495 -18.67 31.27 39.59
N ILE A 496 -19.51 31.97 40.34
CA ILE A 496 -20.75 32.61 39.93
C ILE A 496 -20.38 33.85 39.10
N LEU A 497 -21.01 34.04 37.94
CA LEU A 497 -21.42 35.37 37.50
C LEU A 497 -22.58 35.30 36.49
N SER A 498 -23.51 36.21 36.75
CA SER A 498 -24.91 36.28 36.34
C SER A 498 -25.16 37.02 35.02
N ARG A 499 -26.40 36.85 34.52
CA ARG A 499 -27.20 37.72 33.60
C ARG A 499 -26.80 37.63 32.11
N SER A 500 -27.72 37.60 31.14
CA SER A 500 -29.16 37.85 31.08
C SER A 500 -29.74 37.38 29.73
N THR A 501 -30.97 36.87 29.77
CA THR A 501 -31.99 36.59 28.71
C THR A 501 -32.22 37.76 27.71
N PRO A 502 -32.93 37.59 26.55
CA PRO A 502 -34.07 36.68 26.37
C PRO A 502 -34.29 35.96 25.03
N LEU A 503 -35.16 34.94 25.18
CA LEU A 503 -35.95 34.22 24.18
C LEU A 503 -36.66 35.14 23.17
N LEU A 504 -36.75 34.68 21.92
CA LEU A 504 -37.83 35.05 21.00
C LEU A 504 -38.36 33.80 20.26
N ARG A 505 -39.69 33.79 20.18
CA ARG A 505 -40.60 32.71 19.76
C ARG A 505 -40.57 32.42 18.25
N SER A 506 -41.05 31.21 17.97
CA SER A 506 -41.57 30.65 16.72
C SER A 506 -42.22 31.63 15.72
N SER A 507 -42.00 31.36 14.43
CA SER A 507 -43.05 31.49 13.41
C SER A 507 -42.82 30.51 12.26
N SER A 508 -43.80 29.62 12.08
CA SER A 508 -43.98 28.77 10.91
C SER A 508 -44.41 29.61 9.70
N THR A 509 -43.75 29.43 8.56
CA THR A 509 -44.32 29.81 7.26
C THR A 509 -44.06 28.70 6.23
N ARG A 510 -45.16 28.14 5.75
CA ARG A 510 -45.26 27.31 4.54
C ARG A 510 -44.77 28.09 3.31
N THR A 511 -43.94 27.46 2.50
CA THR A 511 -43.83 27.78 1.07
C THR A 511 -43.72 26.49 0.24
N LYS A 512 -44.38 26.53 -0.92
CA LYS A 512 -44.83 25.43 -1.80
C LYS A 512 -43.70 24.66 -2.50
N PRO A 513 -43.97 23.43 -2.99
CA PRO A 513 -43.03 22.64 -3.80
C PRO A 513 -42.89 23.19 -5.22
N PHE A 514 -41.65 23.13 -5.74
CA PHE A 514 -41.33 23.38 -7.14
C PHE A 514 -41.59 22.13 -7.98
N THR A 515 -42.43 22.26 -9.00
CA THR A 515 -42.68 21.27 -10.05
C THR A 515 -41.62 21.43 -11.15
N VAL A 516 -40.86 20.37 -11.44
CA VAL A 516 -39.99 20.32 -12.64
C VAL A 516 -40.69 19.49 -13.71
N LEU A 517 -40.99 20.13 -14.84
CA LEU A 517 -41.57 19.54 -16.04
C LEU A 517 -40.47 18.82 -16.85
N HIS A 518 -40.57 17.49 -16.96
CA HIS A 518 -39.88 16.72 -17.99
C HIS A 518 -40.67 16.79 -19.30
N LYS A 519 -40.07 17.33 -20.37
CA LYS A 519 -40.53 17.15 -21.75
C LYS A 519 -39.65 16.08 -22.42
N SER A 520 -40.28 14.97 -22.78
CA SER A 520 -39.77 13.94 -23.68
C SER A 520 -39.97 14.38 -25.14
N THR A 521 -38.95 14.22 -25.97
CA THR A 521 -39.11 14.15 -27.43
C THR A 521 -38.27 13.02 -27.99
N SER A 522 -38.95 11.98 -28.46
CA SER A 522 -38.47 10.89 -29.29
C SER A 522 -38.38 11.33 -30.76
N ARG A 523 -37.32 10.92 -31.45
CA ARG A 523 -37.33 10.73 -32.92
C ARG A 523 -36.53 9.48 -33.28
N GLU A 524 -37.23 8.50 -33.84
CA GLU A 524 -36.72 7.37 -34.62
C GLU A 524 -36.07 7.89 -35.90
N TRP A 525 -35.04 7.23 -36.44
CA TRP A 525 -34.84 7.06 -37.89
C TRP A 525 -34.10 5.73 -38.16
N SER A 526 -34.76 4.88 -38.94
CA SER A 526 -34.28 3.65 -39.57
C SER A 526 -33.35 3.94 -40.76
N SER A 527 -32.36 3.08 -41.05
CA SER A 527 -32.20 2.45 -42.37
C SER A 527 -30.97 1.53 -42.49
N SER A 528 -31.20 0.51 -43.31
CA SER A 528 -30.43 -0.61 -43.86
C SER A 528 -29.01 -0.37 -44.42
N SER A 529 -28.19 -1.43 -44.28
CA SER A 529 -26.93 -1.78 -44.98
C SER A 529 -27.06 -1.86 -46.52
N PRO A 530 -25.97 -2.00 -47.33
CA PRO A 530 -25.22 -3.27 -47.43
C PRO A 530 -23.70 -3.25 -47.88
N LEU A 531 -23.03 -4.38 -47.54
CA LEU A 531 -22.00 -5.16 -48.30
C LEU A 531 -20.72 -4.51 -48.88
N SER A 532 -19.54 -5.06 -48.53
CA SER A 532 -18.82 -6.02 -49.41
C SER A 532 -17.56 -6.63 -48.75
N LYS A 533 -17.24 -7.86 -49.17
CA LYS A 533 -16.05 -8.68 -48.90
C LYS A 533 -15.32 -8.91 -50.24
N SER A 534 -14.07 -9.36 -50.13
CA SER A 534 -13.06 -9.76 -51.15
C SER A 534 -12.10 -8.62 -51.51
N THR A 535 -10.78 -8.81 -51.55
CA THR A 535 -9.92 -10.00 -51.69
C THR A 535 -8.76 -10.00 -50.70
#